data_AF-A0A964QR36-F1
#
_entry.id   AF-A0A964QR36-F1
#
_cell.length_a   1.000
_cell.length_b   1.000
_cell.length_c   1.000
_cell.angle_alpha   90.00
_cell.angle_beta   90.00
_cell.angle_gamma   90.00
#
_symmetry.space_group_name_H-M   'P 1'
#
loop_
_entity.id
_entity.type
_entity.pdbx_description
1 polymer ?
#
loop_
_entity_poly.entity_id
_entity_poly.type
_entity_poly.pdbx_seq_one_letter_code
_entity_poly.pdbx_strand_id
1 'polypeptide(L)'
;MNKKIITSASILGIFAFATYAFADFKPTDWQFKKAVAVPSVSVAGYVQATLDKDIYAKSNLEDLRVVDALGLEVPYQLVVKNSSGNDQYYSSNLLDLSTSGGKTSFTLDLGSRGIIHDRISIGFSSENFRRQVSVFASDKNGNWQLLTDKGYVYNFTDNQANFSAGKGEVNYPKSTARYIHVVIGNGEGNEVSVSSAQVYRYDVRQAVEEGVTVSVSAVLNSVEKSTELTADLGSPIPTHSLTLTSSDSNFNRRVVIQASQDKKTWRLTGQGYIFKVNTSLFSGSELTINYPETSSRYVRVIVFNQDNQPLAFGQTALLKSVARNIIWEAKPGILYSIYYGNSYAQAPHYDLDRIFQYIESENISQVSLSGEKTMLNDAYVAPAGRVVPFTEKYPYVLNIVLVVLVVIILIFLFFYARKAYGVKK
;
A
#
# COMPACT_ATOMS: atom_id res chain seq x y z
N MET A 1 -35.80 -66.23 -34.47
CA MET A 1 -34.80 -66.65 -33.46
C MET A 1 -33.79 -65.53 -33.24
N ASN A 2 -33.89 -64.89 -32.07
CA ASN A 2 -32.96 -63.99 -31.37
C ASN A 2 -31.78 -63.36 -32.13
N LYS A 3 -31.84 -62.05 -32.36
CA LYS A 3 -30.64 -61.20 -32.37
C LYS A 3 -30.78 -60.13 -31.29
N LYS A 4 -29.84 -60.20 -30.35
CA LYS A 4 -29.74 -59.40 -29.13
C LYS A 4 -29.43 -57.93 -29.48
N ILE A 5 -30.16 -57.03 -28.83
CA ILE A 5 -29.84 -55.61 -28.74
C ILE A 5 -28.70 -55.48 -27.73
N ILE A 6 -27.54 -54.98 -28.18
CA ILE A 6 -26.45 -54.57 -27.29
C ILE A 6 -26.47 -53.05 -27.29
N THR A 7 -27.06 -52.48 -26.24
CA THR A 7 -26.93 -51.07 -25.88
C THR A 7 -25.54 -50.87 -25.26
N SER A 8 -24.62 -50.28 -26.00
CA SER A 8 -23.37 -49.75 -25.45
C SER A 8 -23.67 -48.38 -24.82
N ALA A 9 -23.68 -48.34 -23.48
CA ALA A 9 -23.66 -47.12 -22.71
C ALA A 9 -22.23 -46.55 -22.71
N SER A 10 -22.00 -45.49 -23.48
CA SER A 10 -20.77 -44.70 -23.41
C SER A 10 -20.82 -43.84 -22.14
N ILE A 11 -20.15 -44.28 -21.08
CA ILE A 11 -19.82 -43.46 -19.92
C ILE A 11 -18.72 -42.50 -20.36
N LEU A 12 -19.10 -41.27 -20.72
CA LEU A 12 -18.18 -40.19 -20.98
C LEU A 12 -17.65 -39.68 -19.63
N GLY A 13 -16.56 -40.27 -19.15
CA GLY A 13 -15.84 -39.77 -17.98
C GLY A 13 -15.23 -38.41 -18.30
N ILE A 14 -15.77 -37.34 -17.72
CA ILE A 14 -15.13 -36.03 -17.69
C ILE A 14 -13.89 -36.17 -16.79
N PHE A 15 -12.75 -36.48 -17.39
CA PHE A 15 -11.45 -36.30 -16.75
C PHE A 15 -11.20 -34.80 -16.68
N ALA A 16 -11.41 -34.22 -15.49
CA ALA A 16 -10.80 -32.95 -15.13
C ALA A 16 -9.27 -33.16 -15.18
N PHE A 17 -8.64 -32.76 -16.28
CA PHE A 17 -7.20 -32.70 -16.37
C PHE A 17 -6.72 -31.65 -15.37
N ALA A 18 -6.26 -32.11 -14.21
CA ALA A 18 -5.40 -31.32 -13.36
C ALA A 18 -4.13 -31.03 -14.16
N THR A 19 -3.96 -29.77 -14.58
CA THR A 19 -2.69 -29.29 -15.11
C THR A 19 -1.71 -29.28 -13.94
N TYR A 20 -1.00 -30.38 -13.74
CA TYR A 20 0.15 -30.43 -12.86
C TYR A 20 1.20 -29.47 -13.44
N ALA A 21 1.43 -28.35 -12.78
CA ALA A 21 2.54 -27.49 -13.12
C ALA A 21 3.84 -28.25 -12.82
N PHE A 22 4.77 -28.30 -13.78
CA PHE A 22 6.15 -28.68 -13.49
C PHE A 22 6.80 -27.51 -12.74
N ALA A 23 6.58 -27.44 -11.43
CA ALA A 23 7.23 -26.44 -10.61
C ALA A 23 8.57 -26.96 -10.09
N ASP A 24 9.63 -26.16 -10.28
CA ASP A 24 10.93 -26.24 -9.62
C ASP A 24 10.80 -25.86 -8.13
N PHE A 25 9.89 -26.54 -7.40
CA PHE A 25 9.76 -26.39 -5.97
C PHE A 25 10.57 -27.47 -5.27
N LYS A 26 11.62 -27.04 -4.57
CA LYS A 26 12.41 -27.89 -3.68
C LYS A 26 12.21 -27.39 -2.26
N PRO A 27 11.53 -28.14 -1.38
CA PRO A 27 11.30 -27.70 -0.01
C PRO A 27 12.58 -27.25 0.71
N THR A 28 13.73 -27.80 0.35
CA THR A 28 15.04 -27.43 0.91
C THR A 28 15.40 -25.96 0.76
N ASP A 29 14.85 -25.27 -0.25
CA ASP A 29 15.28 -23.91 -0.58
C ASP A 29 14.42 -22.85 0.14
N TRP A 30 13.33 -23.26 0.80
CA TRP A 30 12.41 -22.38 1.54
C TRP A 30 12.60 -22.51 3.05
N GLN A 31 12.92 -21.40 3.69
CA GLN A 31 13.25 -21.36 5.11
C GLN A 31 12.03 -21.57 6.02
N PHE A 32 10.87 -21.06 5.62
CA PHE A 32 9.68 -21.04 6.45
C PHE A 32 8.50 -21.69 5.75
N LYS A 33 7.61 -22.27 6.56
CA LYS A 33 6.30 -22.73 6.12
C LYS A 33 5.24 -22.37 7.15
N LYS A 34 4.01 -22.18 6.69
CA LYS A 34 2.85 -21.96 7.55
C LYS A 34 1.71 -22.85 7.10
N ALA A 35 1.16 -23.62 8.02
CA ALA A 35 0.04 -24.50 7.71
C ALA A 35 -1.23 -23.66 7.50
N VAL A 36 -2.09 -24.12 6.60
CA VAL A 36 -3.45 -23.58 6.51
C VAL A 36 -4.29 -24.27 7.58
N ALA A 37 -4.80 -23.49 8.53
CA ALA A 37 -5.60 -23.98 9.65
C ALA A 37 -7.04 -24.30 9.22
N VAL A 38 -7.48 -25.48 9.65
CA VAL A 38 -8.84 -26.05 9.65
C VAL A 38 -9.34 -26.59 8.29
N PRO A 39 -10.20 -27.62 8.31
CA PRO A 39 -9.86 -29.04 8.27
C PRO A 39 -10.01 -29.59 6.84
N SER A 40 -9.04 -30.38 6.35
CA SER A 40 -9.25 -31.28 5.20
C SER A 40 -10.14 -30.69 4.09
N VAL A 41 -9.84 -29.46 3.63
CA VAL A 41 -10.80 -28.49 3.03
C VAL A 41 -12.07 -29.17 2.51
N SER A 42 -13.15 -29.28 3.30
CA SER A 42 -14.34 -30.05 2.90
C SER A 42 -15.07 -29.49 1.67
N VAL A 43 -14.62 -28.34 1.19
CA VAL A 43 -15.12 -27.60 0.04
C VAL A 43 -14.22 -27.90 -1.15
N ALA A 44 -14.78 -28.46 -2.22
CA ALA A 44 -14.14 -28.45 -3.52
C ALA A 44 -14.28 -27.05 -4.14
N GLY A 45 -13.19 -26.48 -4.64
CA GLY A 45 -13.19 -25.19 -5.34
C GLY A 45 -12.21 -24.18 -4.73
N TYR A 46 -12.35 -22.92 -5.13
CA TYR A 46 -11.43 -21.88 -4.70
C TYR A 46 -11.61 -21.52 -3.23
N VAL A 47 -10.48 -21.37 -2.53
CA VAL A 47 -10.39 -20.85 -1.16
C VAL A 47 -9.41 -19.69 -1.11
N GLN A 48 -9.51 -18.85 -0.08
CA GLN A 48 -8.63 -17.71 0.13
C GLN A 48 -8.07 -17.65 1.54
N ALA A 49 -6.80 -17.28 1.69
CA ALA A 49 -6.19 -16.97 2.97
C ALA A 49 -5.60 -15.56 2.96
N THR A 50 -5.81 -14.81 4.04
CA THR A 50 -5.22 -13.48 4.23
C THR A 50 -3.78 -13.62 4.72
N LEU A 51 -2.84 -12.94 4.06
CA LEU A 51 -1.43 -12.91 4.46
C LEU A 51 -1.26 -12.07 5.73
N ASP A 52 -0.46 -12.56 6.68
CA ASP A 52 -0.23 -11.90 7.95
C ASP A 52 1.19 -11.34 8.12
N LYS A 53 1.40 -10.62 9.23
CA LYS A 53 2.66 -9.94 9.57
C LYS A 53 3.89 -10.85 9.56
N ASP A 54 3.71 -12.13 9.84
CA ASP A 54 4.80 -13.10 9.91
C ASP A 54 5.36 -13.38 8.51
N ILE A 55 4.48 -13.48 7.51
CA ILE A 55 4.85 -13.60 6.09
C ILE A 55 5.50 -12.30 5.62
N TYR A 56 4.87 -11.15 5.85
CA TYR A 56 5.44 -9.85 5.46
C TYR A 56 6.83 -9.60 6.06
N ALA A 57 7.11 -10.11 7.27
CA ALA A 57 8.40 -9.96 7.91
C ALA A 57 9.54 -10.74 7.25
N LYS A 58 9.24 -11.72 6.40
CA LYS A 58 10.19 -12.71 5.88
C LYS A 58 10.14 -12.91 4.36
N SER A 59 9.25 -12.21 3.66
CA SER A 59 8.95 -12.44 2.25
C SER A 59 8.69 -11.10 1.54
N ASN A 60 9.12 -11.01 0.28
CA ASN A 60 8.73 -9.94 -0.66
C ASN A 60 7.47 -10.31 -1.47
N LEU A 61 6.82 -11.42 -1.11
CA LEU A 61 5.65 -12.05 -1.73
C LEU A 61 5.89 -12.76 -3.07
N GLU A 62 7.07 -12.61 -3.68
CA GLU A 62 7.43 -13.30 -4.93
C GLU A 62 7.81 -14.77 -4.68
N ASP A 63 8.31 -15.06 -3.48
CA ASP A 63 8.79 -16.36 -3.06
C ASP A 63 7.68 -17.25 -2.45
N LEU A 64 6.43 -16.79 -2.45
CA LEU A 64 5.33 -17.59 -1.91
C LEU A 64 5.07 -18.83 -2.78
N ARG A 65 4.86 -19.97 -2.13
CA ARG A 65 4.40 -21.21 -2.78
C ARG A 65 3.29 -21.86 -1.96
N VAL A 66 2.18 -22.21 -2.59
CA VAL A 66 1.14 -23.06 -1.99
C VAL A 66 1.47 -24.50 -2.34
N VAL A 67 1.56 -25.37 -1.35
CA VAL A 67 1.98 -26.75 -1.52
C VAL A 67 1.00 -27.68 -0.80
N ASP A 68 0.59 -28.74 -1.47
CA ASP A 68 -0.27 -29.76 -0.88
C ASP A 68 0.49 -30.75 0.01
N ALA A 69 -0.25 -31.63 0.70
CA ALA A 69 0.33 -32.64 1.58
C ALA A 69 1.25 -33.66 0.87
N LEU A 70 1.19 -33.77 -0.46
CA LEU A 70 2.06 -34.63 -1.26
C LEU A 70 3.36 -33.92 -1.68
N GLY A 71 3.53 -32.65 -1.31
CA GLY A 71 4.67 -31.84 -1.71
C GLY A 71 4.55 -31.26 -3.12
N LEU A 72 3.35 -31.30 -3.72
CA LEU A 72 3.10 -30.74 -5.04
C LEU A 72 2.70 -29.27 -4.92
N GLU A 73 3.31 -28.44 -5.76
CA GLU A 73 2.94 -27.03 -5.87
C GLU A 73 1.54 -26.88 -6.49
N VAL A 74 0.77 -25.96 -5.92
CA VAL A 74 -0.61 -25.67 -6.31
C VAL A 74 -0.65 -24.25 -6.86
N PRO A 75 -1.16 -24.05 -8.09
CA PRO A 75 -1.35 -22.73 -8.66
C PRO A 75 -2.19 -21.83 -7.74
N TYR A 76 -1.76 -20.58 -7.58
CA TYR A 76 -2.45 -19.61 -6.76
C TYR A 76 -2.43 -18.21 -7.40
N GLN A 77 -3.36 -17.37 -6.99
CA GLN A 77 -3.42 -15.95 -7.32
C GLN A 77 -3.17 -15.12 -6.05
N LEU A 78 -2.22 -14.18 -6.11
CA LEU A 78 -2.11 -13.13 -5.10
C LEU A 78 -3.06 -11.97 -5.49
N VAL A 79 -4.05 -11.70 -4.65
CA VAL A 79 -5.04 -10.64 -4.83
C VAL A 79 -4.88 -9.59 -3.74
N VAL A 80 -4.66 -8.34 -4.14
CA VAL A 80 -4.73 -7.20 -3.23
C VAL A 80 -6.20 -6.80 -3.12
N LYS A 81 -6.80 -6.94 -1.94
CA LYS A 81 -8.19 -6.51 -1.68
C LYS A 81 -8.24 -5.00 -1.51
N ASN A 82 -7.92 -4.28 -2.58
CA ASN A 82 -8.10 -2.83 -2.63
C ASN A 82 -9.58 -2.50 -2.38
N SER A 83 -9.82 -1.37 -1.73
CA SER A 83 -11.09 -0.67 -1.84
C SER A 83 -11.38 -0.40 -3.32
N SER A 84 -12.08 -1.32 -3.99
CA SER A 84 -12.89 -0.95 -5.13
C SER A 84 -14.18 -0.35 -4.57
N GLY A 85 -14.05 0.81 -3.92
CA GLY A 85 -15.19 1.69 -3.78
C GLY A 85 -15.66 1.98 -5.20
N ASN A 86 -16.85 1.51 -5.55
CA ASN A 86 -17.38 1.79 -6.87
C ASN A 86 -18.03 3.16 -6.76
N ASP A 87 -17.26 4.20 -7.05
CA ASP A 87 -17.79 5.55 -7.18
C ASP A 87 -18.77 5.55 -8.35
N GLN A 88 -20.06 5.59 -8.06
CA GLN A 88 -21.07 5.75 -9.08
C GLN A 88 -21.30 7.24 -9.30
N TYR A 89 -20.56 7.83 -10.23
CA TYR A 89 -20.74 9.21 -10.66
C TYR A 89 -22.04 9.37 -11.44
N TYR A 90 -22.79 10.41 -11.09
CA TYR A 90 -24.02 10.76 -11.78
C TYR A 90 -23.78 11.97 -12.68
N SER A 91 -24.32 11.92 -13.88
CA SER A 91 -24.36 13.10 -14.75
C SER A 91 -25.21 14.17 -14.08
N SER A 92 -24.66 15.37 -13.93
CA SER A 92 -25.38 16.52 -13.39
C SER A 92 -25.06 17.78 -14.17
N ASN A 93 -26.06 18.64 -14.34
CA ASN A 93 -25.86 19.97 -14.91
C ASN A 93 -25.48 20.95 -13.81
N LEU A 94 -24.38 21.67 -14.00
CA LEU A 94 -23.97 22.76 -13.14
C LEU A 94 -24.76 24.02 -13.50
N LEU A 95 -25.54 24.52 -12.55
CA LEU A 95 -26.39 25.69 -12.67
C LEU A 95 -25.94 26.78 -11.69
N ASP A 96 -26.21 28.04 -12.05
CA ASP A 96 -26.12 29.19 -11.15
C ASP A 96 -24.77 29.39 -10.44
N LEU A 97 -23.67 28.91 -11.04
CA LEU A 97 -22.33 29.14 -10.49
C LEU A 97 -22.05 30.64 -10.44
N SER A 98 -21.91 31.15 -9.23
CA SER A 98 -21.73 32.58 -8.97
C SER A 98 -20.90 32.80 -7.72
N THR A 99 -20.18 33.92 -7.69
CA THR A 99 -19.40 34.36 -6.53
C THR A 99 -19.86 35.75 -6.14
N SER A 100 -20.24 35.93 -4.88
CA SER A 100 -20.68 37.21 -4.33
C SER A 100 -20.37 37.33 -2.84
N GLY A 101 -19.82 38.46 -2.42
CA GLY A 101 -19.44 38.71 -1.02
C GLY A 101 -18.39 37.71 -0.49
N GLY A 102 -17.53 37.18 -1.37
CA GLY A 102 -16.51 36.17 -1.07
C GLY A 102 -17.02 34.72 -1.03
N LYS A 103 -18.34 34.50 -1.13
CA LYS A 103 -18.97 33.19 -1.14
C LYS A 103 -19.19 32.73 -2.57
N THR A 104 -18.98 31.46 -2.84
CA THR A 104 -19.28 30.85 -4.14
C THR A 104 -20.43 29.87 -3.96
N SER A 105 -21.45 29.96 -4.79
CA SER A 105 -22.59 29.05 -4.76
C SER A 105 -22.93 28.52 -6.14
N PHE A 106 -23.46 27.30 -6.20
CA PHE A 106 -23.94 26.67 -7.43
C PHE A 106 -24.96 25.58 -7.09
N THR A 107 -25.71 25.13 -8.10
CA THR A 107 -26.67 24.04 -7.98
C THR A 107 -26.33 22.95 -8.99
N LEU A 108 -26.37 21.68 -8.56
CA LEU A 108 -26.28 20.51 -9.42
C LEU A 108 -27.68 19.95 -9.64
N ASP A 109 -28.11 19.84 -10.90
CA ASP A 109 -29.35 19.16 -11.29
C ASP A 109 -29.04 17.75 -11.82
N LEU A 110 -29.49 16.72 -11.10
CA LEU A 110 -29.33 15.30 -11.48
C LEU A 110 -30.33 14.85 -12.56
N GLY A 111 -31.20 15.74 -13.03
CA GLY A 111 -32.23 15.48 -14.05
C GLY A 111 -33.45 14.70 -13.54
N SER A 112 -33.29 13.87 -12.51
CA SER A 112 -34.37 13.09 -11.90
C SER A 112 -34.19 12.92 -10.39
N ARG A 113 -35.30 12.69 -9.68
CA ARG A 113 -35.30 12.32 -8.25
C ARG A 113 -35.21 10.80 -8.09
N GLY A 114 -34.84 10.32 -6.91
CA GLY A 114 -34.79 8.89 -6.58
C GLY A 114 -33.41 8.26 -6.75
N ILE A 115 -32.45 8.97 -7.33
CA ILE A 115 -31.05 8.54 -7.41
C ILE A 115 -30.43 8.66 -6.03
N ILE A 116 -29.90 7.57 -5.47
CA ILE A 116 -29.24 7.59 -4.16
C ILE A 116 -27.84 8.16 -4.31
N HIS A 117 -27.50 9.20 -3.54
CA HIS A 117 -26.17 9.81 -3.51
C HIS A 117 -25.83 10.30 -2.10
N ASP A 118 -24.53 10.43 -1.80
CA ASP A 118 -24.03 10.81 -0.48
C ASP A 118 -22.76 11.68 -0.51
N ARG A 119 -22.24 11.99 -1.71
CA ARG A 119 -21.02 12.80 -1.88
C ARG A 119 -21.10 13.75 -3.07
N ILE A 120 -20.30 14.81 -2.99
CA ILE A 120 -20.00 15.71 -4.11
C ILE A 120 -18.49 15.81 -4.22
N SER A 121 -17.97 15.69 -5.44
CA SER A 121 -16.59 16.02 -5.79
C SER A 121 -16.59 17.38 -6.48
N ILE A 122 -15.81 18.33 -5.95
CA ILE A 122 -15.67 19.69 -6.48
C ILE A 122 -14.23 19.87 -6.98
N GLY A 123 -14.09 20.18 -8.27
CA GLY A 123 -12.82 20.56 -8.88
C GLY A 123 -12.59 22.07 -8.77
N PHE A 124 -11.33 22.46 -8.56
CA PHE A 124 -10.93 23.85 -8.42
C PHE A 124 -9.79 24.18 -9.39
N SER A 125 -9.81 25.41 -9.94
CA SER A 125 -8.68 25.99 -10.69
C SER A 125 -7.85 26.95 -9.85
N SER A 126 -8.39 27.39 -8.71
CA SER A 126 -7.68 28.19 -7.71
C SER A 126 -6.84 27.29 -6.79
N GLU A 127 -5.74 27.81 -6.29
CA GLU A 127 -4.85 27.13 -5.33
C GLU A 127 -4.78 27.91 -4.01
N ASN A 128 -4.25 27.29 -2.95
CA ASN A 128 -3.96 27.94 -1.67
C ASN A 128 -5.18 28.59 -1.02
N PHE A 129 -6.19 27.77 -0.74
CA PHE A 129 -7.41 28.18 -0.05
C PHE A 129 -7.89 27.11 0.93
N ARG A 130 -8.75 27.55 1.86
CA ARG A 130 -9.52 26.67 2.75
C ARG A 130 -10.91 27.26 2.97
N ARG A 131 -11.97 26.46 2.79
CA ARG A 131 -13.36 26.93 2.90
C ARG A 131 -14.26 25.93 3.61
N GLN A 132 -15.19 26.46 4.41
CA GLN A 132 -16.36 25.72 4.87
C GLN A 132 -17.35 25.56 3.72
N VAL A 133 -18.02 24.41 3.64
CA VAL A 133 -19.01 24.09 2.62
C VAL A 133 -20.29 23.62 3.27
N SER A 134 -21.39 24.26 2.87
CA SER A 134 -22.75 23.80 3.16
C SER A 134 -23.37 23.16 1.93
N VAL A 135 -24.01 22.02 2.11
CA VAL A 135 -24.73 21.30 1.06
C VAL A 135 -26.18 21.19 1.45
N PHE A 136 -27.06 21.51 0.51
CA PHE A 136 -28.49 21.43 0.64
C PHE A 136 -29.10 20.57 -0.47
N ALA A 137 -30.27 20.00 -0.20
CA ALA A 137 -31.03 19.20 -1.15
C ALA A 137 -32.44 19.75 -1.38
N SER A 138 -32.96 19.51 -2.58
CA SER A 138 -34.35 19.82 -2.95
C SER A 138 -34.84 18.95 -4.11
N ASP A 139 -36.14 18.67 -4.16
CA ASP A 139 -36.80 18.06 -5.32
C ASP A 139 -37.28 19.07 -6.36
N LYS A 140 -37.35 20.37 -6.01
CA LYS A 140 -38.05 21.40 -6.81
C LYS A 140 -37.20 22.65 -7.08
N ASN A 141 -35.88 22.59 -6.90
CA ASN A 141 -34.95 23.71 -7.01
C ASN A 141 -35.36 24.92 -6.13
N GLY A 142 -35.50 24.67 -4.82
CA GLY A 142 -36.00 25.61 -3.81
C GLY A 142 -36.45 24.87 -2.54
N ASN A 143 -36.86 25.55 -1.48
CA ASN A 143 -37.20 24.89 -0.19
C ASN A 143 -36.09 23.96 0.32
N TRP A 144 -34.87 24.47 0.27
CA TRP A 144 -33.63 23.75 0.55
C TRP A 144 -33.63 23.10 1.95
N GLN A 145 -33.30 21.81 2.00
CA GLN A 145 -33.05 21.06 3.22
C GLN A 145 -31.54 20.93 3.43
N LEU A 146 -31.04 21.30 4.61
CA LEU A 146 -29.61 21.18 4.92
C LEU A 146 -29.21 19.70 5.02
N LEU A 147 -28.24 19.27 4.22
CA LEU A 147 -27.63 17.95 4.32
C LEU A 147 -26.38 17.96 5.20
N THR A 148 -25.55 19.00 5.07
CA THR A 148 -24.39 19.23 5.93
C THR A 148 -23.96 20.69 5.88
N ASP A 149 -23.53 21.23 7.02
CA ASP A 149 -22.80 22.51 7.15
C ASP A 149 -21.37 22.30 7.70
N LYS A 150 -21.00 21.04 7.94
CA LYS A 150 -19.68 20.61 8.46
C LYS A 150 -18.72 20.23 7.34
N GLY A 151 -19.18 20.27 6.09
CA GLY A 151 -18.34 20.05 4.92
C GLY A 151 -17.23 21.08 4.83
N TYR A 152 -16.10 20.69 4.27
CA TYR A 152 -15.01 21.62 3.99
C TYR A 152 -14.17 21.14 2.82
N VAL A 153 -13.56 22.09 2.12
CA VAL A 153 -12.64 21.89 1.00
C VAL A 153 -11.36 22.69 1.25
N TYR A 154 -10.26 22.21 0.72
CA TYR A 154 -8.99 22.94 0.76
C TYR A 154 -8.10 22.55 -0.41
N ASN A 155 -7.17 23.43 -0.72
CA ASN A 155 -6.06 23.17 -1.63
C ASN A 155 -4.84 23.94 -1.11
N PHE A 156 -3.71 23.25 -0.97
CA PHE A 156 -2.42 23.80 -0.60
C PHE A 156 -1.41 23.41 -1.67
N THR A 157 -0.74 24.40 -2.25
CA THR A 157 0.32 24.20 -3.24
C THR A 157 1.60 24.91 -2.77
N ASP A 158 2.68 24.16 -2.71
CA ASP A 158 4.04 24.64 -2.47
C ASP A 158 4.89 24.37 -3.72
N ASN A 159 5.10 25.43 -4.51
CA ASN A 159 5.85 25.37 -5.76
C ASN A 159 7.35 25.08 -5.56
N GLN A 160 7.93 25.47 -4.42
CA GLN A 160 9.36 25.21 -4.16
C GLN A 160 9.58 23.73 -3.85
N ALA A 161 8.62 23.11 -3.18
CA ALA A 161 8.64 21.67 -2.87
C ALA A 161 8.00 20.79 -3.96
N ASN A 162 7.54 21.39 -5.08
CA ASN A 162 6.76 20.72 -6.13
C ASN A 162 5.64 19.84 -5.54
N PHE A 163 4.84 20.43 -4.67
CA PHE A 163 3.85 19.72 -3.87
C PHE A 163 2.47 20.38 -3.96
N SER A 164 1.42 19.57 -4.08
CA SER A 164 0.05 20.01 -3.86
C SER A 164 -0.72 18.96 -3.05
N ALA A 165 -1.54 19.42 -2.11
CA ALA A 165 -2.49 18.60 -1.37
C ALA A 165 -3.82 19.32 -1.26
N GLY A 166 -4.89 18.59 -1.52
CA GLY A 166 -6.23 19.17 -1.49
C GLY A 166 -7.30 18.14 -1.21
N LYS A 167 -8.48 18.65 -0.88
CA LYS A 167 -9.71 17.91 -0.72
C LYS A 167 -10.83 18.67 -1.40
N GLY A 168 -11.37 18.08 -2.46
CA GLY A 168 -12.56 18.54 -3.17
C GLY A 168 -13.85 17.82 -2.78
N GLU A 169 -13.74 16.74 -2.00
CA GLU A 169 -14.87 15.91 -1.61
C GLU A 169 -15.60 16.47 -0.38
N VAL A 170 -16.94 16.51 -0.47
CA VAL A 170 -17.83 16.83 0.65
C VAL A 170 -18.85 15.69 0.84
N ASN A 171 -18.89 15.16 2.06
CA ASN A 171 -19.75 14.03 2.44
C ASN A 171 -20.98 14.49 3.20
N TYR A 172 -22.10 13.80 3.00
CA TYR A 172 -23.37 14.08 3.66
C TYR A 172 -24.24 12.82 3.77
N PRO A 173 -25.34 12.82 4.56
CA PRO A 173 -26.23 11.67 4.67
C PRO A 173 -26.84 11.29 3.31
N LYS A 174 -27.11 10.00 3.11
CA LYS A 174 -27.75 9.50 1.88
C LYS A 174 -29.02 10.30 1.57
N SER A 175 -29.10 10.82 0.35
CA SER A 175 -30.23 11.58 -0.18
C SER A 175 -30.70 10.98 -1.51
N THR A 176 -31.94 11.30 -1.88
CA THR A 176 -32.55 10.96 -3.18
C THR A 176 -33.05 12.18 -3.93
N ALA A 177 -32.70 13.37 -3.43
CA ALA A 177 -33.17 14.64 -3.98
C ALA A 177 -32.55 14.91 -5.36
N ARG A 178 -33.33 15.54 -6.25
CA ARG A 178 -32.85 15.86 -7.61
C ARG A 178 -31.82 16.99 -7.64
N TYR A 179 -32.01 18.02 -6.83
CA TYR A 179 -31.20 19.24 -6.85
C TYR A 179 -30.32 19.32 -5.62
N ILE A 180 -29.04 19.61 -5.84
CA ILE A 180 -28.05 19.78 -4.78
C ILE A 180 -27.46 21.17 -4.86
N HIS A 181 -27.76 22.00 -3.87
CA HIS A 181 -27.24 23.36 -3.78
C HIS A 181 -26.02 23.39 -2.86
N VAL A 182 -24.93 23.94 -3.35
CA VAL A 182 -23.66 24.02 -2.65
C VAL A 182 -23.34 25.48 -2.40
N VAL A 183 -22.99 25.79 -1.15
CA VAL A 183 -22.49 27.10 -0.74
C VAL A 183 -21.11 26.93 -0.14
N ILE A 184 -20.10 27.43 -0.85
CA ILE A 184 -18.72 27.55 -0.39
C ILE A 184 -18.60 28.92 0.29
N GLY A 185 -18.31 28.90 1.59
CA GLY A 185 -18.21 30.11 2.41
C GLY A 185 -17.01 31.00 2.07
N ASN A 186 -16.82 32.05 2.86
CA ASN A 186 -15.58 32.82 2.87
C ASN A 186 -14.52 32.05 3.68
N GLY A 187 -13.25 32.40 3.53
CA GLY A 187 -12.19 31.79 4.33
C GLY A 187 -10.80 32.28 3.97
N GLU A 188 -9.81 31.61 4.52
CA GLU A 188 -8.40 31.95 4.40
C GLU A 188 -7.82 31.61 3.01
N GLY A 189 -6.91 32.44 2.52
CA GLY A 189 -6.22 32.23 1.25
C GLY A 189 -6.97 32.81 0.05
N ASN A 190 -6.59 32.36 -1.14
CA ASN A 190 -7.10 32.90 -2.41
C ASN A 190 -8.60 32.69 -2.58
N GLU A 191 -9.24 33.52 -3.41
CA GLU A 191 -10.63 33.31 -3.82
C GLU A 191 -10.81 31.98 -4.54
N VAL A 192 -11.95 31.32 -4.29
CA VAL A 192 -12.22 29.99 -4.83
C VAL A 192 -12.83 30.08 -6.21
N SER A 193 -12.23 29.38 -7.16
CA SER A 193 -12.75 29.20 -8.52
C SER A 193 -13.09 27.73 -8.76
N VAL A 194 -14.38 27.42 -8.89
CA VAL A 194 -14.89 26.07 -9.16
C VAL A 194 -14.76 25.79 -10.66
N SER A 195 -14.09 24.69 -11.02
CA SER A 195 -13.93 24.25 -12.41
C SER A 195 -14.89 23.13 -12.80
N SER A 196 -15.31 22.32 -11.83
CA SER A 196 -16.26 21.23 -12.03
C SER A 196 -16.92 20.84 -10.70
N ALA A 197 -18.09 20.22 -10.77
CA ALA A 197 -18.68 19.56 -9.61
C ALA A 197 -19.54 18.38 -10.08
N GLN A 198 -19.46 17.26 -9.38
CA GLN A 198 -20.19 16.03 -9.69
C GLN A 198 -20.73 15.39 -8.42
N VAL A 199 -21.97 14.92 -8.47
CA VAL A 199 -22.59 14.12 -7.42
C VAL A 199 -22.27 12.65 -7.69
N TYR A 200 -21.95 11.91 -6.65
CA TYR A 200 -21.75 10.48 -6.75
C TYR A 200 -22.21 9.76 -5.49
N ARG A 201 -22.34 8.46 -5.64
CA ARG A 201 -22.53 7.53 -4.53
C ARG A 201 -21.26 6.76 -4.31
N TYR A 202 -20.81 6.72 -3.06
CA TYR A 202 -19.72 5.83 -2.68
C TYR A 202 -20.30 4.48 -2.25
N ASP A 203 -20.32 3.50 -3.16
CA ASP A 203 -20.64 2.12 -2.79
C ASP A 203 -19.37 1.39 -2.36
N VAL A 204 -19.23 1.27 -1.03
CA VAL A 204 -18.23 0.42 -0.42
C VAL A 204 -18.54 -1.04 -0.77
N ARG A 205 -17.81 -1.60 -1.74
CA ARG A 205 -17.40 -3.00 -1.59
C ARG A 205 -16.46 -2.98 -0.38
N GLN A 206 -16.80 -3.68 0.69
CA GLN A 206 -16.02 -3.63 1.94
C GLN A 206 -14.55 -3.93 1.65
N ALA A 207 -13.75 -2.87 1.59
CA ALA A 207 -12.33 -2.97 1.71
C ALA A 207 -12.06 -3.48 3.11
N VAL A 208 -11.40 -4.63 3.21
CA VAL A 208 -10.81 -5.03 4.49
C VAL A 208 -9.52 -4.21 4.61
N GLU A 209 -9.66 -2.91 4.85
CA GLU A 209 -8.55 -2.08 5.31
C GLU A 209 -8.24 -2.52 6.73
N GLU A 210 -7.02 -3.03 6.93
CA GLU A 210 -6.55 -3.40 8.26
C GLU A 210 -5.82 -2.20 8.86
N GLY A 211 -6.28 -1.78 10.04
CA GLY A 211 -5.64 -0.74 10.83
C GLY A 211 -4.74 -1.34 11.88
N VAL A 212 -3.46 -0.94 11.90
CA VAL A 212 -2.55 -1.25 13.00
C VAL A 212 -2.27 0.03 13.80
N THR A 213 -2.59 -0.01 15.09
CA THR A 213 -2.23 1.06 16.02
C THR A 213 -0.87 0.73 16.62
N VAL A 214 0.09 1.65 16.46
CA VAL A 214 1.46 1.47 16.95
C VAL A 214 1.89 2.65 17.80
N SER A 215 2.83 2.39 18.71
CA SER A 215 3.45 3.44 19.51
C SER A 215 4.32 4.34 18.65
N VAL A 216 4.31 5.63 18.98
CA VAL A 216 5.10 6.66 18.31
C VAL A 216 6.05 7.30 19.31
N SER A 217 7.32 7.44 18.92
CA SER A 217 8.28 8.26 19.65
C SER A 217 8.40 9.63 18.99
N ALA A 218 8.28 10.70 19.78
CA ALA A 218 8.47 12.07 19.33
C ALA A 218 9.85 12.60 19.73
N VAL A 219 10.56 13.23 18.79
CA VAL A 219 11.85 13.90 19.03
C VAL A 219 11.78 15.31 18.45
N LEU A 220 12.17 16.31 19.25
CA LEU A 220 12.29 17.69 18.78
C LEU A 220 13.66 17.89 18.12
N ASN A 221 13.66 18.40 16.90
CA ASN A 221 14.85 18.87 16.20
C ASN A 221 14.83 20.41 16.17
N SER A 222 15.54 21.02 17.11
CA SER A 222 15.58 22.48 17.26
C SER A 222 16.33 23.20 16.14
N VAL A 223 17.24 22.52 15.45
CA VAL A 223 18.03 23.09 14.34
C VAL A 223 17.14 23.22 13.09
N GLU A 224 16.45 22.14 12.74
CA GLU A 224 15.53 22.10 11.58
C GLU A 224 14.12 22.63 11.92
N LYS A 225 13.90 23.13 13.13
CA LYS A 225 12.61 23.60 13.66
C LYS A 225 11.48 22.61 13.34
N SER A 226 11.67 21.34 13.69
CA SER A 226 10.74 20.27 13.36
C SER A 226 10.57 19.26 14.50
N THR A 227 9.45 18.53 14.49
CA THR A 227 9.17 17.41 15.38
C THR A 227 9.13 16.12 14.56
N GLU A 228 9.98 15.16 14.90
CA GLU A 228 10.07 13.86 14.25
C GLU A 228 9.28 12.81 15.04
N LEU A 229 8.21 12.31 14.45
CA LEU A 229 7.35 11.26 15.01
C LEU A 229 7.72 9.94 14.32
N THR A 230 8.30 8.98 15.04
CA THR A 230 8.68 7.68 14.47
C THR A 230 7.78 6.57 15.02
N ALA A 231 7.08 5.88 14.11
CA ALA A 231 6.31 4.68 14.35
C ALA A 231 7.17 3.42 14.07
N ASP A 232 7.14 2.42 14.97
CA ASP A 232 7.74 1.10 14.75
C ASP A 232 6.63 0.06 14.58
N LEU A 233 6.51 -0.50 13.37
CA LEU A 233 5.53 -1.53 13.03
C LEU A 233 5.93 -2.93 13.53
N GLY A 234 7.14 -3.07 14.10
CA GLY A 234 7.74 -4.34 14.52
C GLY A 234 8.20 -5.24 13.36
N SER A 235 7.62 -5.05 12.17
CA SER A 235 7.92 -5.78 10.93
C SER A 235 7.62 -4.89 9.70
N PRO A 236 8.22 -5.17 8.53
CA PRO A 236 7.96 -4.44 7.28
C PRO A 236 6.58 -4.75 6.69
N ILE A 237 5.53 -4.27 7.35
CA ILE A 237 4.15 -4.40 6.89
C ILE A 237 3.88 -3.34 5.81
N PRO A 238 3.20 -3.66 4.69
CA PRO A 238 2.79 -2.67 3.70
C PRO A 238 1.82 -1.65 4.32
N THR A 239 2.12 -0.36 4.25
CA THR A 239 1.20 0.71 4.69
C THR A 239 1.14 1.84 3.68
N HIS A 240 -0.01 2.49 3.58
CA HIS A 240 -0.25 3.61 2.63
C HIS A 240 -0.90 4.84 3.27
N SER A 241 -1.23 4.78 4.56
CA SER A 241 -1.82 5.89 5.31
C SER A 241 -1.37 5.84 6.76
N LEU A 242 -1.24 7.03 7.37
CA LEU A 242 -0.92 7.21 8.78
C LEU A 242 -1.77 8.34 9.35
N THR A 243 -2.48 8.07 10.43
CA THR A 243 -3.29 9.04 11.17
C THR A 243 -2.64 9.33 12.52
N LEU A 244 -2.36 10.61 12.76
CA LEU A 244 -1.85 11.12 14.04
C LEU A 244 -3.00 11.61 14.94
N THR A 245 -2.69 11.77 16.23
CA THR A 245 -3.58 12.42 17.19
C THR A 245 -2.87 13.60 17.85
N SER A 246 -3.59 14.69 18.13
CA SER A 246 -3.07 15.84 18.87
C SER A 246 -4.17 16.50 19.71
N SER A 247 -3.82 16.89 20.93
CA SER A 247 -4.70 17.64 21.83
C SER A 247 -4.86 19.09 21.41
N ASP A 248 -3.87 19.64 20.70
CA ASP A 248 -3.86 21.04 20.28
C ASP A 248 -4.95 21.32 19.25
N SER A 249 -5.25 22.60 19.09
CA SER A 249 -6.19 23.12 18.09
C SER A 249 -5.63 24.41 17.50
N ASN A 250 -6.19 24.82 16.37
CA ASN A 250 -5.78 26.00 15.61
C ASN A 250 -4.32 25.95 15.13
N PHE A 251 -3.95 24.85 14.48
CA PHE A 251 -2.66 24.71 13.80
C PHE A 251 -2.81 24.27 12.34
N ASN A 252 -1.78 24.58 11.56
CA ASN A 252 -1.55 24.08 10.21
C ASN A 252 -0.04 23.83 10.06
N ARG A 253 0.35 22.60 9.68
CA ARG A 253 1.76 22.20 9.59
C ARG A 253 1.99 21.40 8.32
N ARG A 254 3.04 21.74 7.58
CA ARG A 254 3.57 20.87 6.53
C ARG A 254 4.22 19.65 7.17
N VAL A 255 4.08 18.50 6.54
CA VAL A 255 4.72 17.27 6.98
C VAL A 255 5.39 16.53 5.83
N VAL A 256 6.45 15.79 6.16
CA VAL A 256 7.15 14.87 5.26
C VAL A 256 7.14 13.48 5.87
N ILE A 257 6.88 12.47 5.04
CA ILE A 257 6.87 11.06 5.42
C ILE A 257 8.14 10.40 4.90
N GLN A 258 8.86 9.74 5.80
CA GLN A 258 10.00 8.90 5.49
C GLN A 258 9.78 7.47 5.96
N ALA A 259 10.41 6.52 5.29
CA ALA A 259 10.36 5.12 5.65
C ALA A 259 11.79 4.55 5.80
N SER A 260 11.95 3.58 6.70
CA SER A 260 13.25 2.95 6.98
C SER A 260 13.09 1.50 7.42
N GLN A 261 14.08 0.66 7.10
CA GLN A 261 14.16 -0.71 7.63
C GLN A 261 14.99 -0.79 8.92
N ASP A 262 15.95 0.12 9.11
CA ASP A 262 17.01 0.02 10.13
C ASP A 262 17.05 1.22 11.09
N LYS A 263 16.13 2.19 10.91
CA LYS A 263 16.05 3.47 11.64
C LYS A 263 17.25 4.40 11.40
N LYS A 264 18.15 4.06 10.47
CA LYS A 264 19.37 4.82 10.13
C LYS A 264 19.26 5.42 8.73
N THR A 265 18.89 4.59 7.77
CA THR A 265 18.73 4.98 6.37
C THR A 265 17.27 5.30 6.10
N TRP A 266 16.98 6.56 5.80
CA TRP A 266 15.62 7.07 5.62
C TRP A 266 15.37 7.43 4.15
N ARG A 267 14.27 6.92 3.60
CA ARG A 267 13.81 7.21 2.25
C ARG A 267 12.58 8.11 2.29
N LEU A 268 12.59 9.21 1.54
CA LEU A 268 11.39 10.02 1.30
C LEU A 268 10.29 9.16 0.66
N THR A 269 9.11 9.14 1.28
CA THR A 269 7.98 8.31 0.84
C THR A 269 6.79 9.17 0.46
N GLY A 270 6.53 10.26 1.19
CA GLY A 270 5.41 11.14 0.89
C GLY A 270 5.54 12.49 1.57
N GLN A 271 4.57 13.37 1.32
CA GLN A 271 4.47 14.69 1.94
C GLN A 271 3.01 15.10 2.04
N GLY A 272 2.70 15.99 2.99
CA GLY A 272 1.34 16.27 3.42
C GLY A 272 1.20 17.61 4.14
N TYR A 273 -0.03 17.91 4.51
CA TYR A 273 -0.33 18.88 5.57
C TYR A 273 -1.19 18.22 6.63
N ILE A 274 -0.96 18.61 7.87
CA ILE A 274 -1.87 18.32 8.97
C ILE A 274 -2.42 19.62 9.53
N PHE A 275 -3.70 19.63 9.87
CA PHE A 275 -4.34 20.77 10.49
C PHE A 275 -5.47 20.35 11.40
N LYS A 276 -5.73 21.19 12.40
CA LYS A 276 -6.95 21.18 13.18
C LYS A 276 -7.27 22.61 13.50
N VAL A 277 -8.35 23.13 12.93
CA VAL A 277 -8.73 24.54 13.05
C VAL A 277 -10.19 24.60 13.46
N ASN A 278 -10.47 25.45 14.43
CA ASN A 278 -11.78 25.71 14.98
C ASN A 278 -11.91 27.21 15.23
N THR A 279 -12.40 27.93 14.22
CA THR A 279 -12.65 29.37 14.23
C THR A 279 -14.08 29.65 13.77
N SER A 280 -14.52 30.90 13.85
CA SER A 280 -15.84 31.30 13.35
C SER A 280 -15.99 31.15 11.84
N LEU A 281 -14.89 31.14 11.08
CA LEU A 281 -14.88 31.04 9.62
C LEU A 281 -14.65 29.61 9.11
N PHE A 282 -14.04 28.74 9.92
CA PHE A 282 -13.70 27.39 9.53
C PHE A 282 -13.61 26.46 10.74
N SER A 283 -14.25 25.30 10.65
CA SER A 283 -14.08 24.23 11.63
C SER A 283 -13.83 22.91 10.90
N GLY A 284 -12.63 22.35 11.08
CA GLY A 284 -12.22 21.14 10.40
C GLY A 284 -10.84 20.66 10.83
N SER A 285 -10.57 19.39 10.57
CA SER A 285 -9.27 18.77 10.86
C SER A 285 -8.92 17.72 9.82
N GLU A 286 -7.64 17.67 9.46
CA GLU A 286 -7.01 16.58 8.74
C GLU A 286 -5.73 16.20 9.47
N LEU A 287 -5.67 14.97 9.97
CA LEU A 287 -4.50 14.41 10.66
C LEU A 287 -4.05 13.09 10.02
N THR A 288 -4.68 12.71 8.91
CA THR A 288 -4.34 11.55 8.11
C THR A 288 -3.49 11.99 6.93
N ILE A 289 -2.38 11.29 6.73
CA ILE A 289 -1.51 11.49 5.59
C ILE A 289 -1.52 10.21 4.76
N ASN A 290 -1.96 10.33 3.52
CA ASN A 290 -1.83 9.27 2.52
C ASN A 290 -0.46 9.38 1.83
N TYR A 291 0.16 8.26 1.54
CA TYR A 291 1.46 8.18 0.87
C TYR A 291 1.54 6.92 0.00
N PRO A 292 2.39 6.91 -1.04
CA PRO A 292 2.72 5.70 -1.80
C PRO A 292 3.05 4.53 -0.87
N GLU A 293 2.45 3.36 -1.13
CA GLU A 293 2.60 2.21 -0.24
C GLU A 293 4.08 1.86 -0.02
N THR A 294 4.46 1.58 1.23
CA THR A 294 5.80 1.15 1.59
C THR A 294 5.76 -0.05 2.52
N SER A 295 6.64 -1.02 2.29
CA SER A 295 6.81 -2.20 3.16
C SER A 295 8.06 -2.01 4.03
N SER A 296 8.01 -1.06 4.96
CA SER A 296 9.14 -0.71 5.83
C SER A 296 8.75 -0.82 7.29
N ARG A 297 9.68 -1.28 8.13
CA ARG A 297 9.40 -1.43 9.57
C ARG A 297 9.14 -0.09 10.28
N TYR A 298 9.85 0.95 9.88
CA TYR A 298 9.74 2.27 10.50
C TYR A 298 9.12 3.27 9.51
N VAL A 299 8.14 4.02 9.99
CA VAL A 299 7.56 5.18 9.30
C VAL A 299 7.75 6.40 10.18
N ARG A 300 8.31 7.47 9.62
CA ARG A 300 8.57 8.73 10.31
C ARG A 300 7.79 9.87 9.66
N VAL A 301 7.09 10.65 10.48
CA VAL A 301 6.50 11.93 10.10
C VAL A 301 7.36 13.05 10.64
N ILE A 302 7.92 13.87 9.76
CA ILE A 302 8.60 15.11 10.12
C ILE A 302 7.58 16.24 10.02
N VAL A 303 7.25 16.84 11.15
CA VAL A 303 6.33 17.97 11.26
C VAL A 303 7.14 19.25 11.33
N PHE A 304 7.01 20.14 10.35
CA PHE A 304 7.73 21.40 10.35
C PHE A 304 7.02 22.40 11.28
N ASN A 305 7.66 22.73 12.39
CA ASN A 305 7.13 23.67 13.38
C ASN A 305 7.29 25.13 12.92
N GLN A 306 8.33 25.41 12.12
CA GLN A 306 8.73 26.77 11.77
C GLN A 306 8.94 27.59 13.06
N ASP A 307 8.40 28.80 13.16
CA ASP A 307 8.51 29.64 14.36
C ASP A 307 7.46 29.32 15.43
N ASN A 308 6.67 28.25 15.26
CA ASN A 308 5.66 27.85 16.22
C ASN A 308 6.23 26.89 17.28
N GLN A 309 5.55 26.83 18.43
CA GLN A 309 5.80 25.79 19.43
C GLN A 309 5.50 24.38 18.87
N PRO A 310 6.22 23.34 19.31
CA PRO A 310 5.92 21.95 18.97
C PRO A 310 4.51 21.55 19.41
N LEU A 311 3.83 20.75 18.59
CA LEU A 311 2.49 20.24 18.92
C LEU A 311 2.55 19.09 19.93
N ALA A 312 1.55 19.02 20.81
CA ALA A 312 1.31 17.89 21.71
C ALA A 312 0.64 16.73 20.96
N PHE A 313 1.45 15.79 20.49
CA PHE A 313 0.99 14.56 19.82
C PHE A 313 0.65 13.46 20.81
N GLY A 314 -0.30 12.60 20.46
CA GLY A 314 -0.56 11.36 21.18
C GLY A 314 0.57 10.34 20.98
N GLN A 315 0.65 9.37 21.89
CA GLN A 315 1.71 8.36 21.92
C GLN A 315 1.49 7.22 20.89
N THR A 316 0.45 7.30 20.08
CA THR A 316 0.09 6.28 19.10
C THR A 316 -0.29 6.90 17.76
N ALA A 317 -0.07 6.13 16.69
CA ALA A 317 -0.57 6.42 15.35
C ALA A 317 -1.31 5.19 14.81
N LEU A 318 -2.35 5.44 14.03
CA LEU A 318 -3.06 4.42 13.27
C LEU A 318 -2.47 4.38 11.86
N LEU A 319 -1.91 3.25 11.45
CA LEU A 319 -1.49 3.02 10.08
C LEU A 319 -2.47 2.07 9.40
N LYS A 320 -2.77 2.34 8.13
CA LYS A 320 -3.65 1.49 7.34
C LYS A 320 -2.87 0.71 6.29
N SER A 321 -3.27 -0.54 6.12
CA SER A 321 -2.77 -1.49 5.15
C SER A 321 -3.93 -2.04 4.31
N VAL A 322 -3.62 -2.48 3.10
CA VAL A 322 -4.55 -3.24 2.27
C VAL A 322 -4.27 -4.72 2.43
N ALA A 323 -5.30 -5.47 2.84
CA ALA A 323 -5.23 -6.91 2.98
C ALA A 323 -4.86 -7.58 1.64
N ARG A 324 -3.98 -8.58 1.70
CA ARG A 324 -3.57 -9.39 0.56
C ARG A 324 -3.98 -10.83 0.79
N ASN A 325 -4.65 -11.39 -0.20
CA ASN A 325 -5.16 -12.74 -0.13
C ASN A 325 -4.46 -13.61 -1.16
N ILE A 326 -4.11 -14.82 -0.75
CA ILE A 326 -3.68 -15.87 -1.65
C ILE A 326 -4.88 -16.78 -1.92
N ILE A 327 -5.17 -17.03 -3.19
CA ILE A 327 -6.35 -17.75 -3.65
C ILE A 327 -5.90 -18.96 -4.45
N TRP A 328 -6.38 -20.15 -4.12
CA TRP A 328 -6.02 -21.38 -4.83
C TRP A 328 -7.21 -22.34 -4.87
N GLU A 329 -7.18 -23.30 -5.79
CA GLU A 329 -8.17 -24.37 -5.85
C GLU A 329 -7.85 -25.45 -4.81
N ALA A 330 -8.73 -25.60 -3.83
CA ALA A 330 -8.62 -26.62 -2.81
C ALA A 330 -9.43 -27.88 -3.13
N LYS A 331 -8.89 -29.01 -2.70
CA LYS A 331 -9.48 -30.34 -2.86
C LYS A 331 -9.91 -30.91 -1.50
N PRO A 332 -11.08 -31.55 -1.43
CA PRO A 332 -11.53 -32.28 -0.24
C PRO A 332 -10.49 -33.26 0.28
N GLY A 333 -10.24 -33.22 1.59
CA GLY A 333 -9.31 -34.15 2.24
C GLY A 333 -7.84 -33.74 2.18
N ILE A 334 -7.48 -32.68 1.45
CA ILE A 334 -6.09 -32.27 1.26
C ILE A 334 -5.71 -31.15 2.25
N LEU A 335 -4.52 -31.29 2.84
CA LEU A 335 -3.90 -30.24 3.65
C LEU A 335 -2.95 -29.41 2.79
N TYR A 336 -2.87 -28.12 3.10
CA TYR A 336 -2.05 -27.17 2.37
C TYR A 336 -1.13 -26.41 3.32
N SER A 337 0.04 -26.04 2.81
CA SER A 337 1.00 -25.15 3.49
C SER A 337 1.48 -24.06 2.54
N ILE A 338 1.74 -22.88 3.10
CA ILE A 338 2.38 -21.76 2.39
C ILE A 338 3.86 -21.75 2.75
N TYR A 339 4.72 -21.89 1.76
CA TYR A 339 6.17 -21.79 1.89
C TYR A 339 6.65 -20.38 1.52
N TYR A 340 7.62 -19.85 2.27
CA TYR A 340 8.20 -18.52 2.09
C TYR A 340 9.60 -18.43 2.73
N GLY A 341 10.28 -17.30 2.57
CA GLY A 341 11.65 -17.07 3.00
C GLY A 341 12.73 -17.55 2.02
N ASN A 342 12.44 -17.61 0.72
CA ASN A 342 13.43 -17.92 -0.31
C ASN A 342 13.81 -16.66 -1.10
N SER A 343 14.96 -16.04 -0.77
CA SER A 343 15.42 -14.79 -1.41
C SER A 343 15.83 -14.94 -2.88
N TYR A 344 15.96 -16.16 -3.39
CA TYR A 344 16.34 -16.43 -4.78
C TYR A 344 15.14 -16.83 -5.65
N ALA A 345 13.98 -17.09 -5.04
CA ALA A 345 12.77 -17.46 -5.77
C ALA A 345 12.25 -16.27 -6.59
N GLN A 346 11.72 -16.58 -7.76
CA GLN A 346 10.96 -15.63 -8.59
C GLN A 346 9.46 -15.83 -8.38
N ALA A 347 8.68 -14.79 -8.66
CA ALA A 347 7.23 -14.89 -8.69
C ALA A 347 6.78 -16.00 -9.66
N PRO A 348 5.90 -16.92 -9.23
CA PRO A 348 5.40 -17.95 -10.11
C PRO A 348 4.43 -17.33 -11.13
N HIS A 349 4.33 -17.94 -12.31
CA HIS A 349 3.42 -17.53 -13.36
C HIS A 349 2.54 -18.73 -13.72
N TYR A 350 1.27 -18.68 -13.35
CA TYR A 350 0.32 -19.77 -13.59
C TYR A 350 -0.72 -19.39 -14.63
N ASP A 351 -1.32 -20.38 -15.29
CA ASP A 351 -2.50 -20.13 -16.14
C ASP A 351 -3.68 -19.55 -15.35
N LEU A 352 -3.69 -19.76 -14.02
CA LEU A 352 -4.67 -19.18 -13.11
C LEU A 352 -4.80 -17.66 -13.29
N ASP A 353 -3.70 -16.95 -13.54
CA ASP A 353 -3.69 -15.50 -13.78
C ASP A 353 -4.60 -15.08 -14.95
N ARG A 354 -4.66 -15.90 -16.01
CA ARG A 354 -5.44 -15.62 -17.22
C ARG A 354 -6.93 -15.93 -17.06
N ILE A 355 -7.22 -16.96 -16.26
CA ILE A 355 -8.59 -17.42 -16.02
C ILE A 355 -9.23 -16.80 -14.78
N PHE A 356 -8.47 -16.07 -13.95
CA PHE A 356 -8.95 -15.52 -12.68
C PHE A 356 -10.18 -14.63 -12.82
N GLN A 357 -10.31 -13.89 -13.93
CA GLN A 357 -11.47 -13.07 -14.26
C GLN A 357 -12.78 -13.86 -14.41
N TYR A 358 -12.72 -15.17 -14.66
CA TYR A 358 -13.87 -16.06 -14.79
C TYR A 358 -14.20 -16.80 -13.49
N ILE A 359 -13.44 -16.56 -12.41
CA ILE A 359 -13.69 -17.12 -11.09
C ILE A 359 -14.52 -16.11 -10.28
N GLU A 360 -15.63 -16.58 -9.71
CA GLU A 360 -16.43 -15.77 -8.79
C GLU A 360 -15.61 -15.48 -7.52
N SER A 361 -15.02 -14.29 -7.45
CA SER A 361 -14.11 -13.90 -6.37
C SER A 361 -14.82 -13.33 -5.13
N GLU A 362 -16.11 -13.01 -5.24
CA GLU A 362 -16.89 -12.38 -4.17
C GLU A 362 -17.30 -13.36 -3.06
N ASN A 363 -17.47 -14.65 -3.39
CA ASN A 363 -17.94 -15.69 -2.47
C ASN A 363 -16.92 -16.81 -2.23
N ILE A 364 -15.62 -16.48 -2.27
CA ILE A 364 -14.55 -17.46 -2.00
C ILE A 364 -14.47 -17.75 -0.50
N SER A 365 -14.48 -19.05 -0.16
CA SER A 365 -14.39 -19.50 1.23
C SER A 365 -13.08 -19.05 1.87
N GLN A 366 -13.16 -18.34 3.00
CA GLN A 366 -11.99 -17.91 3.77
C GLN A 366 -11.47 -19.07 4.62
N VAL A 367 -10.17 -19.34 4.51
CA VAL A 367 -9.42 -20.23 5.40
C VAL A 367 -8.41 -19.42 6.20
N SER A 368 -8.05 -19.91 7.39
CA SER A 368 -7.11 -19.23 8.27
C SER A 368 -5.71 -19.79 8.07
N LEU A 369 -4.67 -18.97 8.22
CA LEU A 369 -3.32 -19.48 8.43
C LEU A 369 -3.18 -19.89 9.90
N SER A 370 -2.40 -20.94 10.18
CA SER A 370 -2.16 -21.40 11.54
C SER A 370 -1.64 -20.26 12.41
N GLY A 371 -2.28 -20.02 13.56
CA GLY A 371 -1.87 -19.00 14.52
C GLY A 371 -0.56 -19.33 15.26
N GLU A 372 0.01 -20.52 15.04
CA GLU A 372 1.35 -20.85 15.51
C GLU A 372 2.38 -19.90 14.87
N LYS A 373 3.35 -19.46 15.68
CA LYS A 373 4.48 -18.63 15.23
C LYS A 373 5.14 -19.32 14.03
N THR A 374 5.46 -18.55 12.98
CA THR A 374 6.26 -18.98 11.80
C THR A 374 7.09 -20.23 12.08
N MET A 375 6.76 -21.35 11.41
CA MET A 375 7.51 -22.59 11.58
C MET A 375 8.73 -22.58 10.66
N LEU A 376 9.88 -22.92 11.22
CA LEU A 376 11.03 -23.29 10.40
C LEU A 376 10.66 -24.54 9.61
N ASN A 377 10.97 -24.55 8.32
CA ASN A 377 10.79 -25.74 7.52
C ASN A 377 11.91 -26.74 7.85
N ASP A 378 11.56 -27.91 8.39
CA ASP A 378 12.53 -28.95 8.79
C ASP A 378 13.40 -29.45 7.63
N ALA A 379 12.91 -29.33 6.39
CA ALA A 379 13.66 -29.71 5.20
C ALA A 379 14.67 -28.64 4.74
N TYR A 380 14.65 -27.43 5.31
CA TYR A 380 15.45 -26.30 4.84
C TYR A 380 16.94 -26.58 4.93
N VAL A 381 17.65 -26.33 3.83
CA VAL A 381 19.10 -26.37 3.73
C VAL A 381 19.58 -24.98 3.37
N ALA A 382 20.32 -24.34 4.28
CA ALA A 382 20.90 -23.04 4.02
C ALA A 382 21.80 -23.11 2.77
N PRO A 383 21.63 -22.19 1.79
CA PRO A 383 22.51 -22.14 0.62
C PRO A 383 23.97 -22.08 1.06
N ALA A 384 24.84 -22.83 0.39
CA ALA A 384 26.27 -22.70 0.61
C ALA A 384 26.66 -21.23 0.41
N GLY A 385 27.18 -20.59 1.46
CA GLY A 385 27.56 -19.17 1.40
C GLY A 385 28.49 -18.92 0.22
N ARG A 386 28.48 -17.69 -0.31
CA ARG A 386 29.35 -17.27 -1.43
C ARG A 386 30.77 -17.76 -1.17
N VAL A 387 31.31 -18.61 -2.05
CA VAL A 387 32.72 -19.00 -2.00
C VAL A 387 33.53 -17.76 -2.33
N VAL A 388 33.99 -17.06 -1.29
CA VAL A 388 34.82 -15.86 -1.43
C VAL A 388 36.12 -16.29 -2.12
N PRO A 389 36.44 -15.79 -3.32
CA PRO A 389 37.70 -16.11 -3.99
C PRO A 389 38.88 -15.79 -3.07
N PHE A 390 39.97 -16.56 -3.18
CA PHE A 390 41.15 -16.40 -2.32
C PHE A 390 41.67 -14.96 -2.27
N THR A 391 41.57 -14.23 -3.39
CA THR A 391 41.97 -12.82 -3.51
C THR A 391 41.07 -11.84 -2.75
N GLU A 392 39.76 -12.07 -2.70
CA GLU A 392 38.84 -11.30 -1.84
C GLU A 392 39.05 -11.65 -0.36
N LYS A 393 39.35 -12.92 -0.06
CA LYS A 393 39.61 -13.37 1.32
C LYS A 393 40.93 -12.82 1.89
N TYR A 394 41.93 -12.60 1.04
CA TYR A 394 43.25 -12.10 1.42
C TYR A 394 43.64 -10.87 0.57
N PRO A 395 43.08 -9.68 0.83
CA PRO A 395 43.27 -8.48 -0.01
C PRO A 395 44.74 -8.03 -0.09
N TYR A 396 45.58 -8.42 0.88
CA TYR A 396 47.00 -8.10 0.92
C TYR A 396 47.87 -8.96 -0.01
N VAL A 397 47.38 -10.11 -0.48
CA VAL A 397 48.16 -11.03 -1.33
C VAL A 397 48.59 -10.34 -2.62
N LEU A 398 47.69 -9.55 -3.23
CA LEU A 398 48.02 -8.79 -4.44
C LEU A 398 49.15 -7.78 -4.18
N ASN A 399 49.08 -7.07 -3.04
CA ASN A 399 50.11 -6.10 -2.64
C ASN A 399 51.45 -6.79 -2.36
N ILE A 400 51.43 -7.95 -1.70
CA ILE A 400 52.65 -8.73 -1.42
C ILE A 400 53.29 -9.21 -2.72
N VAL A 401 52.51 -9.78 -3.64
CA VAL A 401 53.00 -10.22 -4.96
C VAL A 401 53.59 -9.05 -5.74
N LEU A 402 52.95 -7.87 -5.70
CA LEU A 402 53.46 -6.66 -6.35
C LEU A 402 54.80 -6.22 -5.75
N VAL A 403 54.93 -6.18 -4.43
CA VAL A 403 56.18 -5.84 -3.75
C VAL A 403 57.29 -6.81 -4.14
N VAL A 404 57.00 -8.12 -4.17
CA VAL A 404 57.97 -9.14 -4.58
C VAL A 404 58.42 -8.92 -6.03
N LEU A 405 57.49 -8.64 -6.95
CA LEU A 405 57.80 -8.32 -8.35
C LEU A 405 58.69 -7.08 -8.48
N VAL A 406 58.38 -6.01 -7.76
CA VAL A 406 59.18 -4.78 -7.75
C VAL A 406 60.60 -5.07 -7.24
N VAL A 407 60.74 -5.82 -6.15
CA VAL A 407 62.05 -6.20 -5.61
C VAL A 407 62.83 -7.04 -6.62
N ILE A 408 62.20 -8.00 -7.30
CA ILE A 408 62.84 -8.79 -8.35
C ILE A 408 63.33 -7.90 -9.50
N ILE A 409 62.49 -6.97 -9.97
CA ILE A 409 62.86 -6.03 -11.03
C ILE A 409 64.03 -5.14 -10.59
N LEU A 410 64.01 -4.61 -9.37
CA LEU A 410 65.10 -3.80 -8.82
C LEU A 410 66.41 -4.60 -8.70
N ILE A 411 66.33 -5.87 -8.29
CA ILE A 411 67.48 -6.77 -8.25
C ILE A 411 68.03 -6.99 -9.67
N PHE A 412 67.17 -7.27 -10.65
CA PHE A 412 67.58 -7.44 -12.04
C PHE A 412 68.20 -6.16 -12.61
N LEU A 413 67.61 -5.00 -12.37
CA LEU A 413 68.14 -3.70 -12.78
C LEU A 413 69.49 -3.41 -12.11
N PHE A 414 69.66 -3.74 -10.82
CA PHE A 414 70.92 -3.59 -10.11
C PHE A 414 72.02 -4.47 -10.73
N PHE A 415 71.74 -5.75 -10.99
CA PHE A 415 72.70 -6.64 -11.65
C PHE A 415 72.99 -6.21 -13.09
N TYR A 416 71.99 -5.73 -13.83
CA TYR A 416 72.15 -5.21 -15.18
C TYR A 416 73.02 -3.95 -15.18
N ALA A 417 72.74 -2.97 -14.31
CA ALA A 417 73.54 -1.75 -14.17
C ALA A 417 74.98 -2.08 -13.74
N ARG A 418 75.17 -3.01 -12.81
CA ARG A 418 76.51 -3.48 -12.41
C ARG A 418 77.27 -4.13 -13.58
N LYS A 419 76.58 -4.83 -14.48
CA LYS A 419 77.19 -5.42 -15.68
C LYS A 419 77.44 -4.40 -16.79
N ALA A 420 76.55 -3.42 -16.96
CA ALA A 420 76.62 -2.40 -18.03
C ALA A 420 77.60 -1.26 -17.70
N TYR A 421 77.71 -0.86 -16.43
CA TYR A 421 78.59 0.20 -15.96
C TYR A 421 79.84 -0.33 -15.22
N GLY A 422 79.90 -1.64 -14.95
CA GLY A 422 81.06 -2.28 -14.34
C GLY A 422 82.06 -2.80 -15.37
N VAL A 423 82.81 -1.90 -16.00
CA VAL A 423 84.15 -2.17 -16.61
C VAL A 423 84.91 -0.82 -16.57
N LYS A 424 85.89 -0.61 -15.69
CA LYS A 424 87.30 -1.02 -15.80
C LYS A 424 88.02 -0.74 -14.46
N LYS A 425 89.09 -1.49 -14.21
CA LYS A 425 90.15 -1.19 -13.23
C LYS A 425 90.64 0.25 -13.34
#